data_AF-A0A1M3N0M9-F1
#
_entry.id   AF-A0A1M3N0M9-F1
#
_cell.length_a   1.000
_cell.length_b   1.000
_cell.length_c   1.000
_cell.angle_alpha   90.00
_cell.angle_beta   90.00
_cell.angle_gamma   90.00
#
_symmetry.space_group_name_H-M   'P 1'
#
loop_
_entity.id
_entity.type
_entity.pdbx_description
1 polymer ?
#
loop_
_entity_poly.entity_id
_entity_poly.type
_entity_poly.pdbx_seq_one_letter_code
_entity_poly.pdbx_strand_id
1 'polypeptide(L)'
;MIPPTTILEALTSRDLLGLLDAVCRARGVTREELCGRGRTKNVALARQEVWWHLRRHPGMSYDEIGRLFDRNRTTIMGGVRAYLRARTAASPVT
;
A
#
# COMPACT_ATOMS: atom_id res chain seq x y z
N MET A 1 0.81 -9.47 -14.96
CA MET A 1 0.69 -8.10 -14.43
C MET A 1 -0.79 -7.86 -14.20
N ILE A 2 -1.22 -7.66 -12.96
CA ILE A 2 -2.62 -7.29 -12.68
C ILE A 2 -2.82 -5.84 -13.11
N PRO A 3 -3.86 -5.53 -13.91
CA PRO A 3 -4.11 -4.15 -14.34
C PRO A 3 -4.54 -3.30 -13.13
N PRO A 4 -4.18 -2.00 -13.09
CA PRO A 4 -4.59 -1.12 -11.99
C PRO A 4 -6.10 -1.14 -11.72
N THR A 5 -6.93 -1.24 -12.75
CA THR A 5 -8.39 -1.29 -12.65
C THR A 5 -8.87 -2.42 -11.75
N THR A 6 -8.35 -3.64 -11.90
CA THR A 6 -8.72 -4.79 -11.04
C THR A 6 -8.37 -4.56 -9.57
N ILE A 7 -7.26 -3.85 -9.30
CA ILE A 7 -6.88 -3.50 -7.93
C ILE A 7 -7.88 -2.52 -7.34
N LEU A 8 -8.25 -1.50 -8.12
CA LEU A 8 -9.22 -0.48 -7.69
C LEU A 8 -10.60 -1.09 -7.46
N GLU A 9 -11.07 -1.98 -8.33
CA GLU A 9 -12.34 -2.70 -8.17
C GLU A 9 -12.33 -3.55 -6.90
N ALA A 10 -11.27 -4.33 -6.68
CA ALA A 10 -11.15 -5.17 -5.49
C ALA A 10 -11.13 -4.35 -4.19
N LEU A 11 -10.50 -3.17 -4.19
CA LEU A 11 -10.53 -2.25 -3.06
C LEU A 11 -11.89 -1.57 -2.89
N THR A 12 -12.56 -1.23 -3.98
CA THR A 12 -13.90 -0.63 -3.97
C THR A 12 -14.92 -1.58 -3.35
N SER A 13 -14.95 -2.85 -3.76
CA SER A 13 -15.86 -3.86 -3.21
C SER A 13 -15.62 -4.17 -1.72
N ARG A 14 -14.51 -3.70 -1.15
CA ARG A 14 -14.15 -3.83 0.27
C ARG A 14 -14.32 -2.52 1.05
N ASP A 15 -14.79 -1.46 0.42
CA ASP A 15 -14.85 -0.10 0.97
C ASP A 15 -13.48 0.44 1.42
N LEU A 16 -12.41 0.07 0.70
CA LEU A 16 -11.02 0.45 0.99
C LEU A 16 -10.44 1.44 -0.04
N LEU A 17 -11.21 1.83 -1.06
CA LEU A 17 -10.71 2.74 -2.09
C LEU A 17 -10.35 4.12 -1.52
N GLY A 18 -11.16 4.65 -0.60
CA GLY A 18 -10.91 5.95 0.03
C GLY A 18 -9.58 6.02 0.79
N LEU A 19 -9.12 4.87 1.33
CA LEU A 19 -7.82 4.76 1.97
C LEU A 19 -6.67 4.94 0.96
N LEU A 20 -6.76 4.26 -0.18
CA LEU A 20 -5.77 4.38 -1.25
C LEU A 20 -5.71 5.83 -1.74
N ASP A 21 -6.85 6.48 -1.94
CA ASP A 21 -6.94 7.87 -2.38
C ASP A 21 -6.30 8.85 -1.41
N ALA A 22 -6.54 8.67 -0.12
CA ALA A 22 -5.94 9.50 0.91
C ALA A 22 -4.40 9.41 0.88
N VAL A 23 -3.85 8.21 0.69
CA VAL A 23 -2.40 8.00 0.59
C VAL A 23 -1.84 8.57 -0.72
N CYS A 24 -2.52 8.36 -1.86
CA CYS A 24 -2.13 8.96 -3.14
C CYS A 24 -2.01 10.48 -3.03
N ARG A 25 -3.02 11.14 -2.45
CA ARG A 25 -3.02 12.59 -2.24
C ARG A 25 -1.89 13.04 -1.32
N ALA A 26 -1.67 12.34 -0.20
CA ALA A 26 -0.62 12.68 0.76
C ALA A 26 0.80 12.52 0.20
N ARG A 27 0.99 11.60 -0.75
CA ARG A 27 2.30 11.28 -1.34
C ARG A 27 2.54 11.92 -2.71
N GLY A 28 1.53 12.58 -3.27
CA GLY A 28 1.59 13.21 -4.59
C GLY A 28 1.82 12.18 -5.71
N VAL A 29 1.12 11.06 -5.67
CA VAL A 29 1.19 10.00 -6.70
C VAL A 29 -0.21 9.67 -7.22
N THR A 30 -0.31 9.19 -8.46
CA THR A 30 -1.59 8.76 -9.02
C THR A 30 -1.92 7.31 -8.62
N ARG A 31 -3.19 6.92 -8.80
CA ARG A 31 -3.64 5.53 -8.59
C ARG A 31 -2.88 4.57 -9.51
N GLU A 32 -2.67 4.96 -10.76
CA GLU A 32 -1.97 4.18 -11.78
C GLU A 32 -0.51 3.95 -11.38
N GLU A 33 0.16 4.98 -10.87
CA GLU A 33 1.53 4.87 -10.38
C GLU A 33 1.62 3.96 -9.16
N LEU A 34 0.72 4.14 -8.18
CA LEU A 34 0.67 3.33 -6.97
C LEU A 34 0.39 1.86 -7.28
N CYS A 35 -0.57 1.57 -8.16
CA CYS A 35 -0.92 0.21 -8.56
C CYS A 35 0.05 -0.41 -9.58
N GLY A 36 0.86 0.41 -10.27
CA GLY A 36 1.80 -0.03 -11.31
C GLY A 36 3.07 -0.72 -10.78
N ARG A 37 4.09 -0.81 -11.66
CA ARG A 37 5.44 -1.37 -11.31
C ARG A 37 6.53 -0.32 -11.09
N GLY A 38 6.23 0.97 -11.28
CA GLY A 38 7.17 2.07 -11.06
C GLY A 38 7.77 2.05 -9.65
N ARG A 39 9.03 2.44 -9.49
CA ARG A 39 9.78 2.37 -8.22
C ARG A 39 10.34 3.72 -7.76
N THR A 40 9.72 4.82 -8.18
CA THR A 40 10.10 6.14 -7.65
C THR A 40 9.93 6.15 -6.12
N LYS A 41 10.69 7.01 -5.44
CA LYS A 41 10.69 7.09 -3.98
C LYS A 41 9.27 7.30 -3.43
N ASN A 42 8.52 8.25 -3.98
CA ASN A 42 7.16 8.55 -3.53
C ASN A 42 6.20 7.38 -3.73
N VAL A 43 6.28 6.71 -4.87
CA VAL A 43 5.45 5.53 -5.16
C VAL A 43 5.78 4.37 -4.21
N ALA A 44 7.06 4.14 -3.92
CA ALA A 44 7.47 3.12 -2.96
C ALA A 44 6.95 3.42 -1.55
N LEU A 45 7.10 4.66 -1.08
CA LEU A 45 6.59 5.09 0.23
C LEU A 45 5.06 4.99 0.31
N ALA A 46 4.34 5.41 -0.73
CA ALA A 46 2.88 5.30 -0.81
C ALA A 46 2.41 3.84 -0.71
N ARG A 47 3.05 2.92 -1.46
CA ARG A 47 2.71 1.49 -1.36
C ARG A 47 2.95 0.91 0.02
N GLN A 48 4.09 1.24 0.64
CA GLN A 48 4.42 0.74 1.97
C GLN A 48 3.39 1.18 3.01
N GLU A 49 2.94 2.43 2.92
CA GLU A 49 1.87 2.98 3.74
C GLU A 49 0.53 2.29 3.49
N VAL A 50 0.09 2.18 2.22
CA VAL A 50 -1.14 1.46 1.86
C VAL A 50 -1.10 0.02 2.38
N TRP A 51 0.00 -0.72 2.17
CA TRP A 51 0.11 -2.10 2.65
C TRP A 51 0.05 -2.20 4.18
N TRP A 52 0.64 -1.25 4.89
CA TRP A 52 0.57 -1.20 6.35
C TRP A 52 -0.86 -0.98 6.84
N HIS A 53 -1.58 -0.06 6.20
CA HIS A 53 -2.99 0.17 6.48
C HIS A 53 -3.84 -1.04 6.16
N LEU A 54 -3.74 -1.58 4.94
CA LEU A 54 -4.49 -2.75 4.48
C LEU A 54 -4.32 -3.94 5.42
N ARG A 55 -3.10 -4.20 5.90
CA ARG A 55 -2.82 -5.33 6.81
C ARG A 55 -3.59 -5.26 8.14
N ARG A 56 -4.12 -4.10 8.52
CA ARG A 56 -4.91 -3.88 9.74
C ARG A 56 -6.41 -4.14 9.51
N HIS A 57 -6.85 -4.32 8.27
CA HIS A 57 -8.23 -4.67 7.95
C HIS A 57 -8.47 -6.19 8.07
N PRO A 58 -9.66 -6.62 8.53
CA PRO A 58 -10.03 -8.04 8.54
C PRO A 58 -9.88 -8.68 7.16
N GLY A 59 -9.37 -9.92 7.12
CA GLY A 59 -9.19 -10.67 5.86
C GLY A 59 -7.98 -10.27 5.02
N MET A 60 -7.31 -9.15 5.31
CA MET A 60 -6.15 -8.67 4.54
C MET A 60 -4.82 -9.23 5.09
N SER A 61 -4.55 -10.49 4.78
CA SER A 61 -3.24 -11.11 5.06
C SER A 61 -2.13 -10.58 4.14
N TYR A 62 -0.86 -10.84 4.47
CA TYR A 62 0.26 -10.49 3.57
C TYR A 62 0.18 -11.20 2.21
N ASP A 63 -0.34 -12.42 2.20
CA ASP A 63 -0.57 -13.20 0.99
C ASP A 63 -1.72 -12.62 0.16
N GLU A 64 -2.82 -12.19 0.80
CA GLU A 64 -3.95 -11.52 0.14
C GLU A 64 -3.53 -10.18 -0.48
N ILE A 65 -2.80 -9.35 0.28
CA ILE A 65 -2.27 -8.08 -0.23
C ILE A 65 -1.27 -8.34 -1.37
N GLY A 66 -0.44 -9.37 -1.24
CA GLY A 66 0.50 -9.77 -2.29
C GLY A 66 -0.22 -10.16 -3.59
N ARG A 67 -1.27 -10.98 -3.49
CA ARG A 67 -2.14 -11.32 -4.62
C ARG A 67 -2.75 -10.08 -5.24
N LEU A 68 -3.33 -9.19 -4.44
CA LEU A 68 -3.98 -7.97 -4.91
C LEU A 68 -3.02 -7.07 -5.70
N PHE A 69 -1.76 -6.91 -5.24
CA PHE A 69 -0.78 -6.01 -5.87
C PHE A 69 0.20 -6.71 -6.85
N ASP A 70 0.01 -8.00 -7.14
CA ASP A 70 0.95 -8.81 -7.94
C ASP A 70 2.39 -8.76 -7.37
N ARG A 71 2.52 -8.98 -6.06
CA ARG A 71 3.79 -8.95 -5.29
C ARG A 71 3.93 -10.17 -4.38
N ASN A 72 5.18 -10.58 -4.16
CA ASN A 72 5.47 -11.62 -3.19
C ASN A 72 5.13 -11.12 -1.77
N ARG A 73 4.55 -11.98 -0.93
CA ARG A 73 4.24 -11.68 0.46
C ARG A 73 5.44 -11.13 1.25
N THR A 74 6.66 -11.59 0.95
CA THR A 74 7.88 -11.11 1.63
C THR A 74 8.18 -9.66 1.27
N THR A 75 7.87 -9.24 0.04
CA THR A 75 7.94 -7.83 -0.40
C THR A 75 6.93 -6.99 0.38
N ILE A 76 5.70 -7.48 0.54
CA ILE A 76 4.68 -6.78 1.34
C ILE A 76 5.14 -6.64 2.79
N MET A 77 5.59 -7.73 3.42
CA MET A 77 6.10 -7.72 4.80
C MET A 77 7.28 -6.75 4.96
N GLY A 78 8.22 -6.75 4.02
CA GLY A 78 9.36 -5.83 4.02
C GLY A 78 8.91 -4.37 3.95
N GLY A 79 7.93 -4.06 3.09
CA GLY A 79 7.36 -2.72 2.97
C GLY A 79 6.62 -2.25 4.22
N VAL A 80 5.77 -3.11 4.81
CA VAL A 80 5.07 -2.82 6.07
C VAL A 80 6.04 -2.53 7.21
N ARG A 81 7.12 -3.32 7.32
CA ARG A 81 8.19 -3.10 8.31
C ARG A 81 8.94 -1.80 8.05
N ALA A 82 9.20 -1.45 6.79
CA ALA A 82 9.86 -0.20 6.43
C ALA A 82 9.03 1.02 6.83
N TYR A 83 7.71 1.00 6.56
CA TYR A 83 6.80 2.05 6.98
C TYR A 83 6.77 2.22 8.50
N LEU A 84 6.68 1.12 9.26
CA LEU A 84 6.71 1.16 10.73
C LEU A 84 7.99 1.81 11.26
N ARG A 85 9.16 1.41 10.75
CA ARG A 85 10.44 2.01 11.17
C ARG A 85 10.49 3.50 10.90
N ALA A 86 10.04 3.94 9.72
CA ALA A 86 10.01 5.36 9.37
C ALA A 86 9.07 6.16 10.29
N ARG A 87 7.93 5.58 10.67
CA ARG A 87 6.95 6.23 11.55
C ARG A 87 7.44 6.33 13.00
N THR A 88 8.07 5.28 13.52
CA THR A 88 8.65 5.31 14.88
C THR A 88 9.81 6.30 14.97
N ALA A 89 10.65 6.40 13.94
CA ALA A 89 11.74 7.38 13.90
C ALA A 89 11.24 8.84 13.82
N ALA A 90 10.06 9.06 13.23
CA ALA A 90 9.45 10.38 13.09
C ALA A 90 8.64 10.84 14.33
N SER A 91 8.39 9.94 15.29
CA SER A 91 7.80 10.28 16.59
C SER A 91 8.81 9.98 17.71
N PRO A 92 9.79 10.86 17.96
CA PRO A 92 10.48 10.83 19.24
C PRO A 92 9.45 11.18 20.32
N VAL A 93 9.26 10.26 21.25
CA VAL A 93 8.54 10.48 22.51
C VAL A 93 9.05 11.78 23.13
N THR A 94 8.15 12.76 23.25
CA THR A 94 8.21 13.82 24.27
C THR A 94 7.39 13.32 25.45
#